data_AF-A0A371HMH2-F1
#
_entry.id   AF-A0A371HMH2-F1
#
_cell.length_a   1.000
_cell.length_b   1.000
_cell.length_c   1.000
_cell.angle_alpha   90.00
_cell.angle_beta   90.00
_cell.angle_gamma   90.00
#
_symmetry.space_group_name_H-M   'P 1'
#
loop_
_entity.id
_entity.type
_entity.pdbx_description
1 polymer ?
#
loop_
_entity_poly.entity_id
_entity_poly.type
_entity_poly.pdbx_seq_one_letter_code
_entity_poly.pdbx_strand_id
1 'polypeptide(L)'
;MPQTEEKWQSLEERLRTVEGRNKYELEAIDLYMVPGVGLLTEFITPEFDKYKGSSYPKVHLAMYCKKMAAHIYDDKILIHCFQDSLTRAALSWYVSLKRGRIKTWRDLAKAFLK
;
A
#
# COMPACT_ATOMS: atom_id res chain seq x y z
N MET A 1 -33.51 30.01 -34.06
CA MET A 1 -32.81 28.72 -34.15
C MET A 1 -32.57 28.17 -32.73
N PRO A 2 -33.62 27.81 -31.95
CA PRO A 2 -33.47 27.48 -30.52
C PRO A 2 -32.98 26.04 -30.27
N GLN A 3 -33.31 25.12 -31.18
CA GLN A 3 -33.07 23.69 -31.02
C GLN A 3 -31.58 23.29 -31.04
N THR A 4 -30.71 24.12 -31.62
CA THR A 4 -29.29 23.84 -31.75
C THR A 4 -28.53 24.17 -30.46
N GLU A 5 -28.99 25.20 -29.73
CA GLU A 5 -28.42 25.62 -28.44
C GLU A 5 -28.72 24.60 -27.34
N GLU A 6 -29.95 24.09 -27.28
CA GLU A 6 -30.36 23.04 -26.33
C GLU A 6 -29.57 21.74 -26.55
N LYS A 7 -29.33 21.38 -27.81
CA LYS A 7 -28.49 20.23 -28.17
C LYS A 7 -27.03 20.45 -27.77
N TRP A 8 -26.53 21.67 -27.90
CA TRP A 8 -25.17 22.02 -27.51
C TRP A 8 -24.98 21.96 -26.00
N GLN A 9 -25.91 22.53 -25.23
CA GLN A 9 -25.90 22.45 -23.77
C GLN A 9 -26.02 21.01 -23.26
N SER A 10 -26.88 20.20 -23.89
CA SER A 10 -26.99 18.77 -23.55
C SER A 10 -25.69 18.01 -23.81
N LEU A 11 -24.95 18.36 -24.87
CA LEU A 11 -23.64 17.77 -25.17
C LEU A 11 -22.58 18.22 -24.16
N GLU A 12 -22.55 19.50 -23.79
CA GLU A 12 -21.64 20.06 -22.77
C GLU A 12 -21.87 19.43 -21.39
N GLU A 13 -23.14 19.23 -21.00
CA GLU A 13 -23.49 18.58 -19.73
C GLU A 13 -23.07 17.11 -19.69
N ARG A 14 -23.23 16.40 -20.83
CA ARG A 14 -22.73 15.03 -20.99
C ARG A 14 -21.20 14.95 -20.98
N LEU A 15 -20.52 15.94 -21.56
CA LEU A 15 -19.05 16.02 -21.56
C LEU A 15 -18.51 16.25 -20.15
N ARG A 16 -19.09 17.19 -19.39
CA ARG A 16 -18.77 17.41 -17.97
C ARG A 16 -18.98 16.16 -17.10
N THR A 17 -20.03 15.39 -17.40
CA THR A 17 -20.32 14.14 -16.68
C THR A 17 -19.29 13.04 -16.97
N VAL A 18 -18.69 13.07 -18.17
CA VAL A 18 -17.65 12.11 -18.61
C VAL A 18 -16.25 12.54 -18.17
N GLU A 19 -15.96 13.84 -18.12
CA GLU A 19 -14.67 14.41 -17.71
C GLU A 19 -14.39 14.26 -16.21
N GLY A 20 -15.42 14.04 -15.39
CA GLY A 20 -15.32 14.01 -13.93
C GLY A 20 -14.81 12.72 -13.29
N ARG A 21 -14.44 11.69 -14.06
CA ARG A 21 -13.78 10.50 -13.50
C ARG A 21 -12.68 10.04 -14.41
N ASN A 22 -11.48 10.59 -14.19
CA ASN A 22 -10.27 9.94 -14.63
C ASN A 22 -10.28 8.53 -14.04
N LYS A 23 -10.64 7.52 -14.84
CA LYS A 23 -10.79 6.10 -14.44
C LYS A 23 -9.47 5.50 -13.91
N TYR A 24 -8.40 6.29 -13.93
CA TYR A 24 -7.03 5.99 -13.57
C TYR A 24 -6.46 6.97 -12.53
N GLU A 25 -7.29 7.78 -11.87
CA GLU A 25 -6.86 8.54 -10.68
C GLU A 25 -6.54 7.54 -9.56
N LEU A 26 -5.31 7.05 -9.58
CA LEU A 26 -4.73 6.21 -8.55
C LEU A 26 -4.16 7.15 -7.51
N GLU A 27 -4.88 7.36 -6.41
CA GLU A 27 -4.37 8.20 -5.34
C GLU A 27 -3.25 7.45 -4.60
N ALA A 28 -2.28 8.18 -4.05
CA ALA A 28 -1.20 7.56 -3.26
C ALA A 28 -1.76 6.66 -2.13
N ILE A 29 -2.92 7.03 -1.57
CA ILE A 29 -3.61 6.25 -0.54
C ILE A 29 -4.10 4.88 -1.03
N ASP A 30 -4.34 4.71 -2.33
CA ASP A 30 -4.76 3.45 -2.96
C ASP A 30 -3.60 2.44 -3.08
N LEU A 31 -2.36 2.94 -3.02
CA LEU A 31 -1.15 2.11 -3.04
C LEU A 31 -0.71 1.62 -1.66
N TYR A 32 -1.11 2.30 -0.58
CA TYR A 32 -0.72 1.92 0.79
C TYR A 32 -1.60 0.81 1.38
N MET A 33 -0.99 -0.28 1.86
CA MET A 33 -1.75 -1.34 2.54
C MET A 33 -2.42 -0.85 3.84
N VAL A 34 -1.84 0.15 4.49
CA VAL A 34 -2.36 0.79 5.70
C VAL A 34 -2.37 2.31 5.51
N PRO A 35 -3.54 2.95 5.32
CA PRO A 35 -3.63 4.41 5.28
C PRO A 35 -3.47 5.03 6.68
N GLY A 36 -2.92 6.25 6.74
CA GLY A 36 -2.80 7.03 7.98
C GLY A 36 -1.63 6.63 8.90
N VAL A 37 -0.52 6.15 8.33
CA VAL A 37 0.75 6.01 9.07
C VAL A 37 1.35 7.41 9.20
N GLY A 38 1.21 8.03 10.37
CA GLY A 38 1.89 9.27 10.71
C GLY A 38 3.38 8.98 10.91
N LEU A 39 4.16 9.00 9.82
CA LEU A 39 5.61 8.96 9.94
C LEU A 39 6.05 10.22 10.70
N LEU A 40 6.59 10.04 11.90
CA LEU A 40 7.23 11.12 12.64
C LEU A 40 8.30 11.74 11.73
N THR A 41 8.45 13.05 11.76
CA THR A 41 9.38 13.81 10.89
C THR A 41 10.85 13.38 11.01
N GLU A 42 11.17 12.58 12.04
CA GLU A 42 12.49 11.97 12.30
C GLU A 42 12.53 10.46 12.00
N PHE A 43 11.55 9.89 11.29
CA PHE A 43 11.57 8.48 10.93
C PHE A 43 12.74 8.18 10.00
N ILE A 44 13.84 7.71 10.58
CA ILE A 44 14.94 7.13 9.83
C ILE A 44 14.46 5.79 9.32
N THR A 45 14.23 5.70 8.00
CA THR A 45 13.90 4.43 7.35
C THR A 45 14.98 3.41 7.66
N PRO A 46 14.67 2.32 8.36
CA PRO A 46 15.67 1.29 8.64
C PRO A 46 16.10 0.64 7.33
N GLU A 47 17.40 0.47 7.13
CA GLU A 47 17.90 -0.30 6.00
C GLU A 47 17.70 -1.79 6.28
N PHE A 48 17.12 -2.54 5.34
CA PHE A 48 16.85 -3.97 5.49
C PHE A 48 17.63 -4.80 4.48
N ASP A 49 18.14 -5.95 4.93
CA ASP A 49 18.55 -7.00 4.02
C ASP A 49 17.30 -7.57 3.35
N LYS A 50 17.16 -7.36 2.04
CA LYS A 50 15.93 -7.69 1.35
C LYS A 50 15.74 -9.20 1.20
N TYR A 51 14.57 -9.69 1.58
CA TYR A 51 14.17 -11.08 1.43
C TYR A 51 13.95 -11.43 -0.05
N LYS A 52 14.78 -12.33 -0.57
CA LYS A 52 14.75 -12.79 -1.97
C LYS A 52 13.91 -14.03 -2.20
N GLY A 53 13.30 -14.61 -1.17
CA GLY A 53 12.55 -15.87 -1.25
C GLY A 53 13.38 -17.14 -1.03
N SER A 54 14.71 -17.03 -0.98
CA SER A 54 15.62 -18.18 -0.86
C SER A 54 16.14 -18.44 0.56
N SER A 55 16.02 -17.48 1.48
CA SER A 55 16.40 -17.63 2.88
C SER A 55 15.23 -18.12 3.73
N TYR A 56 15.47 -18.51 4.99
CA TYR A 56 14.42 -18.99 5.88
C TYR A 56 13.48 -17.85 6.33
N PRO A 57 12.16 -17.93 6.05
CA PRO A 57 11.20 -16.88 6.41
C PRO A 57 11.21 -16.48 7.88
N LYS A 58 11.35 -17.46 8.78
CA LYS A 58 11.41 -17.22 10.24
C LYS A 58 12.64 -16.39 10.65
N VAL A 59 13.78 -16.65 10.01
CA VAL A 59 15.03 -15.91 10.28
C VAL A 59 14.89 -14.47 9.78
N HIS A 60 14.29 -14.28 8.61
CA HIS A 60 13.98 -12.94 8.08
C HIS A 60 13.09 -12.13 9.04
N LEU A 61 11.97 -12.72 9.51
CA LEU A 61 11.10 -12.06 10.47
C LEU A 61 11.82 -11.69 11.77
N ALA A 62 12.68 -12.56 12.29
CA ALA A 62 13.43 -12.27 13.50
C ALA A 62 14.38 -11.08 13.32
N MET A 63 15.10 -11.02 12.19
CA MET A 63 15.99 -9.90 11.87
C MET A 63 15.21 -8.60 11.64
N TYR A 64 14.08 -8.67 10.94
CA TYR A 64 13.18 -7.54 10.75
C TYR A 64 12.70 -6.96 12.08
N CYS A 65 12.15 -7.81 12.97
CA CYS A 65 11.68 -7.38 14.30
C CYS A 65 12.81 -6.74 15.13
N LYS A 66 14.05 -7.26 15.02
CA LYS A 66 15.21 -6.67 15.69
C LYS A 66 15.50 -5.25 15.20
N LYS A 67 15.44 -5.00 13.88
CA LYS A 67 15.63 -3.66 13.31
C LYS A 67 14.47 -2.71 13.66
N MET A 68 13.25 -3.25 13.80
CA MET A 68 12.05 -2.50 14.16
C MET A 68 11.77 -2.42 15.66
N ALA A 69 12.75 -2.70 16.52
CA ALA A 69 12.53 -2.83 17.97
C ALA A 69 11.88 -1.58 18.60
N ALA A 70 12.22 -0.38 18.12
CA ALA A 70 11.62 0.88 18.59
C ALA A 70 10.12 1.02 18.29
N HIS A 71 9.61 0.28 17.31
CA HIS A 71 8.22 0.32 16.84
C HIS A 71 7.52 -1.04 16.98
N ILE A 72 8.05 -1.95 17.82
CA ILE A 72 7.61 -3.35 17.89
C ILE A 72 6.14 -3.52 18.34
N TYR A 73 5.53 -2.47 18.90
CA TYR A 73 4.13 -2.46 19.33
C TYR A 73 3.20 -1.68 18.37
N ASP A 74 3.74 -1.05 17.33
CA ASP A 74 2.93 -0.34 16.32
C ASP A 74 2.72 -1.23 15.09
N ASP A 75 1.59 -1.94 15.08
CA ASP A 75 1.19 -2.81 13.98
C ASP A 75 1.21 -2.10 12.62
N LYS A 76 0.81 -0.83 12.57
CA LYS A 76 0.69 -0.10 11.31
C LYS A 76 2.07 0.20 10.73
N ILE A 77 3.00 0.65 11.57
CA ILE A 77 4.40 0.88 11.17
C ILE A 77 5.05 -0.44 10.77
N LEU A 78 4.88 -1.50 11.56
CA LEU A 78 5.46 -2.81 11.27
C LEU A 78 4.95 -3.39 9.95
N ILE A 79 3.66 -3.27 9.65
CA ILE A 79 3.11 -3.71 8.37
C ILE A 79 3.69 -2.87 7.24
N HIS A 80 3.60 -1.54 7.37
CA HIS A 80 4.04 -0.60 6.35
C HIS A 80 5.52 -0.82 5.95
N CYS A 81 6.43 -0.85 6.91
CA CYS A 81 7.86 -0.96 6.65
C CYS A 81 8.29 -2.37 6.22
N PHE A 82 7.41 -3.38 6.36
CA PHE A 82 7.78 -4.75 5.97
C PHE A 82 8.04 -4.84 4.47
N GLN A 83 7.33 -4.06 3.65
CA GLN A 83 7.52 -4.03 2.20
C GLN A 83 8.96 -3.67 1.80
N ASP A 84 9.61 -2.80 2.57
CA ASP A 84 10.98 -2.34 2.30
C ASP A 84 12.02 -3.44 2.56
N SER A 85 11.64 -4.43 3.38
CA SER A 85 12.42 -5.63 3.65
C SER A 85 12.27 -6.72 2.59
N LEU A 86 11.45 -6.53 1.55
CA LEU A 86 11.15 -7.54 0.54
C LEU A 86 11.70 -7.13 -0.84
N THR A 87 11.91 -8.11 -1.71
CA THR A 87 12.23 -7.84 -3.11
C THR A 87 11.63 -8.89 -4.06
N ARG A 88 11.52 -8.53 -5.34
CA ARG A 88 11.05 -9.40 -6.43
C ARG A 88 9.73 -10.08 -6.07
N ALA A 89 9.68 -11.41 -6.18
CA ALA A 89 8.48 -12.21 -5.93
C ALA A 89 7.89 -12.00 -4.53
N ALA A 90 8.72 -11.78 -3.51
CA ALA A 90 8.23 -11.53 -2.15
C ALA A 90 7.56 -10.16 -2.04
N LEU A 91 8.10 -9.14 -2.71
CA LEU A 91 7.46 -7.83 -2.77
C LEU A 91 6.15 -7.89 -3.58
N SER A 92 6.15 -8.58 -4.72
CA SER A 92 4.93 -8.81 -5.51
C SER A 92 3.85 -9.53 -4.70
N TRP A 93 4.23 -10.53 -3.89
CA TRP A 93 3.32 -11.20 -2.96
C TRP A 93 2.71 -10.20 -1.97
N TYR A 94 3.52 -9.33 -1.36
CA TYR A 94 3.03 -8.35 -0.38
C TYR A 94 2.02 -7.38 -1.00
N VAL A 95 2.32 -6.81 -2.17
CA VAL A 95 1.41 -5.88 -2.87
C VAL A 95 0.12 -6.58 -3.33
N SER A 96 0.16 -7.89 -3.56
CA SER A 96 -1.04 -8.68 -3.92
C SER A 96 -1.98 -8.97 -2.75
N LEU A 97 -1.57 -8.68 -1.51
CA LEU A 97 -2.39 -8.91 -0.33
C LEU A 97 -3.64 -8.04 -0.38
N LYS A 98 -4.82 -8.66 -0.22
CA LYS A 98 -6.10 -7.94 -0.21
C LYS A 98 -6.15 -6.95 0.94
N ARG A 99 -6.40 -5.67 0.62
CA ARG A 99 -6.62 -4.60 1.62
C ARG A 99 -7.69 -5.04 2.64
N GLY A 100 -7.38 -4.89 3.93
CA GLY A 100 -8.27 -5.28 5.03
C GLY A 100 -8.17 -6.75 5.50
N ARG A 101 -7.46 -7.64 4.79
CA ARG A 101 -7.15 -8.99 5.31
C ARG A 101 -6.05 -8.98 6.38
N ILE A 102 -5.07 -8.11 6.22
CA ILE A 102 -3.98 -7.92 7.17
C ILE A 102 -4.33 -6.72 8.04
N LYS A 103 -4.67 -6.95 9.31
CA LYS A 103 -5.02 -5.90 10.26
C LYS A 103 -3.97 -5.68 11.33
N THR A 104 -3.23 -6.74 11.66
CA THR A 104 -2.18 -6.73 12.69
C THR A 104 -0.88 -7.29 12.14
N TRP A 105 0.25 -6.98 12.78
CA TRP A 105 1.54 -7.58 12.46
C TRP A 105 1.48 -9.10 12.52
N ARG A 106 0.72 -9.65 13.48
CA ARG A 106 0.52 -11.10 13.64
C ARG A 106 -0.12 -11.72 12.40
N ASP A 107 -1.09 -11.05 11.77
CA ASP A 107 -1.74 -11.55 10.55
C ASP A 107 -0.74 -11.60 9.39
N LEU A 108 0.07 -10.54 9.24
CA LEU A 108 1.11 -10.47 8.22
C LEU A 108 2.16 -11.55 8.41
N ALA A 109 2.70 -11.69 9.63
CA ALA A 109 3.71 -12.69 9.95
C ALA A 109 3.18 -14.11 9.70
N LYS A 110 1.94 -14.40 10.08
CA LYS A 110 1.31 -15.71 9.78
C LYS A 110 1.15 -15.94 8.28
N ALA A 111 0.77 -14.92 7.52
CA ALA A 111 0.63 -15.03 6.07
C ALA A 111 1.98 -15.25 5.38
N PHE A 112 3.05 -14.60 5.87
CA PHE A 112 4.40 -14.71 5.33
C PHE A 112 5.07 -16.06 5.62
N LEU A 113 4.69 -16.72 6.71
CA LEU A 113 5.24 -18.02 7.11
C LEU A 113 4.55 -19.23 6.47
N LYS A 114 3.49 -19.02 5.69
CA LYS A 114 2.81 -20.08 4.93
C LYS A 114 3.51 -20.32 3.60
#